data_AF-A0A4U1JAE9-F1
#
_entry.id   AF-A0A4U1JAE9-F1
#
_cell.length_a   1.000
_cell.length_b   1.000
_cell.length_c   1.000
_cell.angle_alpha   90.00
_cell.angle_beta   90.00
_cell.angle_gamma   90.00
#
_symmetry.space_group_name_H-M   'P 1'
#
loop_
_entity.id
_entity.type
_entity.pdbx_description
1 polymer ?
#
loop_
_entity_poly.entity_id
_entity_poly.type
_entity_poly.pdbx_seq_one_letter_code
_entity_poly.pdbx_strand_id
1 'polypeptide(L)'
;MRWIAGGAPLVFLALALAQAGCARNVTEDDCKVVGEHLHALWTAEAKFPEAASPSAEKAVAVVKSEGQRLEESFVTDCKRDLVGKPRASGEFSCLSHAKTLADVRTCATIPAH
;
A
#
# COMPACT_ATOMS: atom_id res chain seq x y z
N MET A 1 -41.28 -44.21 -16.03
CA MET A 1 -39.86 -43.79 -15.93
C MET A 1 -39.55 -42.81 -17.03
N ARG A 2 -39.25 -41.55 -16.69
CA ARG A 2 -38.91 -40.48 -17.65
C ARG A 2 -38.00 -39.46 -16.96
N TRP A 3 -36.83 -39.24 -17.54
CA TRP A 3 -35.74 -38.35 -17.13
C TRP A 3 -36.10 -36.85 -17.27
N ILE A 4 -35.58 -35.99 -16.38
CA ILE A 4 -35.04 -34.61 -16.61
C ILE A 4 -34.15 -34.28 -15.38
N ALA A 5 -32.82 -34.44 -15.40
CA ALA A 5 -31.80 -33.52 -15.91
C ALA A 5 -31.78 -32.13 -15.24
N GLY A 6 -30.77 -31.93 -14.38
CA GLY A 6 -29.97 -30.72 -14.10
C GLY A 6 -30.63 -29.33 -14.14
N GLY A 7 -30.62 -28.62 -13.02
CA GLY A 7 -31.07 -27.24 -12.97
C GLY A 7 -30.72 -26.45 -11.71
N ALA A 8 -29.45 -26.42 -11.30
CA ALA A 8 -28.84 -25.40 -10.42
C ALA A 8 -27.33 -25.72 -10.37
N PRO A 9 -26.37 -24.78 -10.56
CA PRO A 9 -26.38 -23.42 -10.02
C PRO A 9 -25.56 -22.41 -10.89
N LEU A 10 -26.04 -21.99 -12.06
CA LEU A 10 -25.28 -21.05 -12.91
C LEU A 10 -25.38 -19.57 -12.48
N VAL A 11 -26.24 -19.25 -11.51
CA VAL A 11 -26.51 -17.86 -11.10
C VAL A 11 -25.50 -17.31 -10.09
N PHE A 12 -24.81 -18.17 -9.32
CA PHE A 12 -23.83 -17.72 -8.32
C PHE A 12 -22.44 -17.39 -8.89
N LEU A 13 -22.11 -17.88 -10.10
CA LEU A 13 -20.81 -17.62 -10.74
C LEU A 13 -20.73 -16.25 -11.43
N ALA A 14 -21.86 -15.60 -11.70
CA ALA A 14 -21.88 -14.31 -12.40
C ALA A 14 -21.61 -13.11 -11.49
N LEU A 15 -21.83 -13.21 -10.17
CA LEU A 15 -21.61 -12.09 -9.25
C LEU A 15 -20.16 -11.92 -8.78
N ALA A 16 -19.28 -12.90 -9.02
CA ALA A 16 -17.88 -12.83 -8.58
C ALA A 16 -16.96 -12.03 -9.55
N LEU A 17 -17.38 -11.84 -10.81
CA LEU A 17 -16.56 -11.17 -11.83
C LEU A 17 -16.81 -9.65 -11.94
N ALA A 18 -17.79 -9.11 -11.21
CA ALA A 18 -18.12 -7.68 -11.22
C ALA A 18 -17.23 -6.82 -10.30
N GLN A 19 -16.25 -7.42 -9.61
CA GLN A 19 -15.21 -6.69 -8.86
C GLN A 19 -13.91 -6.52 -9.65
N ALA A 20 -13.94 -6.65 -10.97
CA ALA A 20 -12.95 -5.96 -11.80
C ALA A 20 -13.20 -4.46 -11.68
N GLY A 21 -12.81 -3.88 -10.53
CA GLY A 21 -12.86 -2.45 -10.31
C GLY A 21 -12.13 -1.79 -11.46
N CYS A 22 -12.80 -0.85 -12.14
CA CYS A 22 -12.19 -0.04 -13.17
C CYS A 22 -10.82 0.43 -12.65
N ALA A 23 -9.75 -0.06 -13.24
CA ALA A 23 -8.40 0.26 -12.82
C ALA A 23 -8.18 1.75 -13.10
N ARG A 24 -8.46 2.58 -12.11
CA ARG A 24 -8.17 4.02 -12.18
C ARG A 24 -6.66 4.20 -12.14
N ASN A 25 -6.19 5.23 -12.82
CA ASN A 25 -4.78 5.59 -12.75
C ASN A 25 -4.46 6.19 -11.38
N VAL A 26 -3.19 6.07 -10.98
CA VAL A 26 -2.66 6.72 -9.80
C VAL A 26 -2.78 8.23 -9.97
N THR A 27 -3.32 8.90 -8.95
CA THR A 27 -3.39 10.36 -8.86
C THR A 27 -2.33 10.88 -7.88
N GLU A 28 -2.09 12.20 -7.90
CA GLU A 28 -1.21 12.82 -6.90
C GLU A 28 -1.69 12.60 -5.46
N ASP A 29 -2.99 12.60 -5.24
CA ASP A 29 -3.56 12.36 -3.91
C ASP A 29 -3.35 10.91 -3.47
N ASP A 30 -3.37 9.95 -4.39
CA ASP A 30 -3.01 8.57 -4.06
C ASP A 30 -1.55 8.46 -3.59
N CYS A 31 -0.63 9.22 -4.20
CA CYS A 31 0.77 9.29 -3.76
C CYS A 31 0.89 9.84 -2.34
N LYS A 32 0.11 10.88 -1.99
CA LYS A 32 0.08 11.43 -0.63
C LYS A 32 -0.43 10.41 0.38
N VAL A 33 -1.56 9.77 0.07
CA VAL A 33 -2.16 8.76 0.96
C VAL A 33 -1.20 7.60 1.23
N VAL A 34 -0.49 7.11 0.20
CA VAL A 34 0.50 6.03 0.41
C VAL A 34 1.74 6.56 1.14
N GLY A 35 2.21 7.78 0.88
CA GLY A 35 3.30 8.40 1.63
C GLY A 35 3.00 8.52 3.13
N GLU A 36 1.84 9.07 3.48
CA GLU A 36 1.35 9.18 4.86
C GLU A 36 1.24 7.81 5.52
N HIS A 37 0.75 6.80 4.78
CA HIS A 37 0.67 5.43 5.24
C HIS A 37 2.04 4.84 5.56
N LEU A 38 3.05 5.03 4.70
CA LEU A 38 4.41 4.58 4.94
C LEU A 38 5.05 5.27 6.16
N HIS A 39 4.78 6.56 6.37
CA HIS A 39 5.22 7.28 7.56
C HIS A 39 4.55 6.76 8.84
N ALA A 40 3.27 6.42 8.77
CA ALA A 40 2.57 5.79 9.89
C ALA A 40 3.17 4.42 10.24
N LEU A 41 3.48 3.59 9.23
CA LEU A 41 4.18 2.30 9.42
C LEU A 41 5.56 2.49 10.04
N TRP A 42 6.34 3.45 9.53
CA TRP A 42 7.63 3.81 10.11
C TRP A 42 7.51 4.17 11.59
N THR A 43 6.56 5.03 11.93
CA THR A 43 6.34 5.46 13.31
C THR A 43 5.85 4.33 14.20
N ALA A 44 5.04 3.40 13.67
CA ALA A 44 4.53 2.27 14.43
C ALA A 44 5.63 1.22 14.76
N GLU A 45 6.57 1.01 13.84
CA GLU A 45 7.62 -0.02 13.99
C GLU A 45 8.99 0.52 14.43
N ALA A 46 9.18 1.85 14.40
CA ALA A 46 10.40 2.45 14.88
C ALA A 46 10.59 2.21 16.38
N LYS A 47 11.82 1.83 16.74
CA LYS A 47 12.22 1.66 18.14
C LYS A 47 12.59 3.01 18.72
N PHE A 48 11.65 3.65 19.41
CA PHE A 48 11.91 4.88 20.14
C PHE A 48 12.60 4.59 21.49
N PRO A 49 13.51 5.47 21.94
CA PRO A 49 14.05 5.39 23.29
C PRO A 49 12.93 5.49 24.34
N GLU A 50 12.93 4.60 25.32
CA GLU A 50 11.91 4.55 26.38
C GLU A 50 12.22 5.51 27.55
N ALA A 51 13.50 5.81 27.78
CA ALA A 51 13.93 6.65 28.89
C ALA A 51 14.12 8.12 28.45
N ALA A 52 13.46 9.04 29.15
CA ALA A 52 13.60 10.48 28.91
C ALA A 52 15.01 10.97 29.30
N SER A 53 15.75 11.45 28.32
CA SER A 53 17.02 12.15 28.49
C SER A 53 17.21 13.11 27.31
N PRO A 54 18.05 14.16 27.41
CA PRO A 54 18.31 15.05 26.29
C PRO A 54 18.87 14.31 25.04
N SER A 55 19.58 13.20 25.25
CA SER A 55 20.04 12.33 24.15
C SER A 55 18.90 11.52 23.53
N ALA A 56 17.94 11.05 24.35
CA ALA A 56 16.77 10.34 23.88
C ALA A 56 15.83 11.27 23.09
N GLU A 57 15.65 12.52 23.50
CA GLU A 57 14.85 13.51 22.77
C GLU A 57 15.42 13.76 21.36
N LYS A 58 16.74 13.92 21.26
CA LYS A 58 17.43 14.02 19.97
C LYS A 58 17.24 12.77 19.11
N ALA A 59 17.36 11.58 19.70
CA ALA A 59 17.16 10.33 18.98
C ALA A 59 15.71 10.18 18.47
N VAL A 60 14.71 10.53 19.28
CA VAL A 60 13.30 10.58 18.87
C VAL A 60 13.12 11.55 17.70
N ALA A 61 13.72 12.75 17.77
CA ALA A 61 13.64 13.74 16.70
C ALA A 61 14.25 13.24 15.38
N VAL A 62 15.40 12.58 15.44
CA VAL A 62 16.05 11.98 14.25
C VAL A 62 15.15 10.90 13.64
N VAL A 63 14.66 9.96 14.45
CA VAL A 63 13.77 8.89 13.96
C VAL A 63 12.51 9.46 13.30
N LYS A 64 11.90 10.49 13.88
CA LYS A 64 10.75 11.17 13.26
C LYS A 64 11.12 11.86 11.94
N SER A 65 12.28 12.52 11.88
CA SER A 65 12.72 13.18 10.65
C SER A 65 12.99 12.20 9.51
N GLU A 66 13.43 10.98 9.80
CA GLU A 66 13.59 9.93 8.78
C GLU A 66 12.23 9.43 8.26
N GLY A 67 11.21 9.35 9.12
CA GLY A 67 9.84 9.05 8.70
C GLY A 67 9.26 10.11 7.77
N GLN A 68 9.52 11.39 8.06
CA GLN A 68 9.13 12.51 7.19
C GLN A 68 9.88 12.48 5.85
N ARG A 69 11.20 12.24 5.86
CA ARG A 69 11.99 12.09 4.64
C ARG A 69 11.51 10.94 3.77
N LEU A 70 11.12 9.82 4.38
CA LEU A 70 10.54 8.67 3.67
C LEU A 70 9.26 9.07 2.93
N GLU A 71 8.34 9.76 3.62
CA GLU A 71 7.10 10.27 3.03
C GLU A 71 7.38 11.20 1.84
N GLU A 72 8.20 12.23 2.07
CA GLU A 72 8.53 13.24 1.05
C GLU A 72 9.21 12.63 -0.18
N SER A 73 10.18 11.72 0.05
CA SER A 73 10.88 11.01 -1.02
C SER A 73 9.90 10.16 -1.82
N PHE A 74 9.06 9.36 -1.14
CA PHE A 74 8.09 8.51 -1.80
C PHE A 74 7.08 9.32 -2.61
N VAL A 75 6.53 10.41 -2.05
CA VAL A 75 5.57 11.26 -2.78
C VAL A 75 6.22 11.86 -4.02
N THR A 76 7.47 12.30 -3.92
CA THR A 76 8.23 12.85 -5.05
C THR A 76 8.41 11.80 -6.16
N ASP A 77 8.87 10.60 -5.80
CA ASP A 77 9.10 9.51 -6.75
C ASP A 77 7.78 8.99 -7.35
N CYS A 78 6.73 8.83 -6.54
CA CYS A 78 5.41 8.42 -7.00
C CYS A 78 4.80 9.41 -7.99
N LYS A 79 4.94 10.72 -7.74
CA LYS A 79 4.48 11.75 -8.67
C LYS A 79 5.21 11.71 -10.00
N ARG A 80 6.52 11.47 -9.98
CA ARG A 80 7.36 11.37 -11.18
C ARG A 80 7.05 10.10 -11.98
N ASP A 81 6.92 8.96 -11.30
CA ASP A 81 7.02 7.66 -11.94
C ASP A 81 5.70 6.89 -12.03
N LEU A 82 4.71 7.19 -11.18
CA LEU A 82 3.49 6.40 -11.03
C LEU A 82 2.21 7.14 -11.39
N VAL A 83 2.16 8.46 -11.27
CA VAL A 83 0.97 9.24 -11.68
C VAL A 83 0.65 9.00 -13.15
N GLY A 84 -0.62 8.71 -13.44
CA GLY A 84 -1.09 8.35 -14.78
C GLY A 84 -0.88 6.87 -15.16
N LYS A 85 -0.14 6.08 -14.36
CA LYS A 85 -0.06 4.62 -14.52
C LYS A 85 -1.24 3.93 -13.84
N PRO A 86 -1.59 2.69 -14.24
CA PRO A 86 -2.63 1.93 -13.58
C PRO A 86 -2.31 1.72 -12.09
N ARG A 87 -3.27 2.06 -11.22
CA ARG A 87 -3.15 1.82 -9.77
C ARG A 87 -3.05 0.33 -9.43
N ALA A 88 -3.59 -0.52 -10.29
CA ALA A 88 -3.49 -1.98 -10.18
C ALA A 88 -2.07 -2.51 -10.49
N SER A 89 -1.08 -1.64 -10.76
CA SER A 89 0.32 -2.05 -10.75
C SER A 89 0.65 -2.74 -9.42
N GLY A 90 1.27 -3.92 -9.52
CA GLY A 90 1.43 -4.82 -8.38
C GLY A 90 2.17 -4.17 -7.21
N GLU A 91 3.19 -3.38 -7.49
CA GLU A 91 3.95 -2.63 -6.48
C GLU A 91 3.07 -1.58 -5.77
N PHE A 92 2.40 -0.70 -6.50
CA PHE A 92 1.60 0.37 -5.90
C PHE A 92 0.42 -0.18 -5.09
N SER A 93 -0.26 -1.19 -5.63
CA SER A 93 -1.35 -1.86 -4.92
C SER A 93 -0.83 -2.54 -3.65
N CYS A 94 0.32 -3.22 -3.70
CA CYS A 94 0.93 -3.83 -2.52
C CYS A 94 1.26 -2.79 -1.45
N LEU A 95 1.91 -1.68 -1.83
CA LEU A 95 2.26 -0.60 -0.90
C LEU A 95 1.03 0.00 -0.22
N SER A 96 -0.08 0.16 -0.95
CA SER A 96 -1.34 0.67 -0.39
C SER A 96 -2.02 -0.28 0.62
N HIS A 97 -1.59 -1.54 0.67
CA HIS A 97 -2.13 -2.56 1.57
C HIS A 97 -1.11 -3.12 2.57
N ALA A 98 0.15 -2.68 2.49
CA ALA A 98 1.22 -3.11 3.39
C ALA A 98 0.86 -2.78 4.84
N LYS A 99 1.12 -3.69 5.78
CA LYS A 99 0.85 -3.48 7.21
C LYS A 99 2.12 -3.37 8.04
N THR A 100 3.24 -3.76 7.45
CA THR A 100 4.55 -3.72 8.09
C THR A 100 5.63 -3.23 7.14
N LEU A 101 6.77 -2.77 7.68
CA LEU A 101 7.97 -2.47 6.91
C LEU A 101 8.54 -3.71 6.21
N ALA A 102 8.28 -4.91 6.74
CA ALA A 102 8.62 -6.16 6.07
C ALA A 102 7.75 -6.38 4.82
N ASP A 103 6.45 -6.06 4.88
CA ASP A 103 5.57 -6.11 3.71
C ASP A 103 6.02 -5.10 2.66
N VAL A 104 6.37 -3.87 3.07
CA VAL A 104 6.90 -2.82 2.16
C VAL A 104 8.13 -3.32 1.41
N ARG A 105 9.08 -3.98 2.09
CA ARG A 105 10.25 -4.59 1.44
C ARG A 105 9.86 -5.67 0.44
N THR A 106 8.81 -6.43 0.73
CA THR A 106 8.30 -7.46 -0.18
C THR A 106 7.65 -6.82 -1.41
N CYS A 107 6.93 -5.70 -1.26
CA CYS A 107 6.31 -4.97 -2.38
C CYS A 107 7.33 -4.53 -3.44
N ALA A 108 8.53 -4.11 -3.01
CA ALA A 108 9.62 -3.68 -3.91
C ALA A 108 10.17 -4.83 -4.79
N THR A 109 9.84 -6.08 -4.49
CA THR A 109 10.25 -7.26 -5.28
C THR A 109 9.22 -7.67 -6.32
N ILE A 110 8.04 -7.02 -6.34
CA ILE A 110 6.98 -7.33 -7.30
C ILE A 110 7.37 -6.73 -8.66
N PRO A 111 7.49 -7.55 -9.73
CA PRO A 111 7.83 -7.03 -11.05
C PRO A 111 6.72 -6.11 -11.56
N ALA A 112 7.11 -5.00 -12.18
CA ALA A 112 6.18 -4.16 -12.93
C ALA A 112 5.65 -4.97 -14.14
N HIS A 113 4.34 -5.20 -14.18
CA HIS A 113 3.64 -5.85 -15.29
C HIS A 113 3.18 -4.82 -16.32
#